data_AF-A0A1C6G871-F1
#
_entry.id   AF-A0A1C6G871-F1
#
_cell.length_a   1.000
_cell.length_b   1.000
_cell.length_c   1.000
_cell.angle_alpha   90.00
_cell.angle_beta   90.00
_cell.angle_gamma   90.00
#
_symmetry.space_group_name_H-M   'P 1'
#
loop_
_entity.id
_entity.type
_entity.pdbx_description
1 polymer ?
#
loop_
_entity_poly.entity_id
_entity_poly.type
_entity_poly.pdbx_seq_one_letter_code
_entity_poly.pdbx_strand_id
1 'polypeptide(L)'
;MANMFKETSKHKSPVSVEDSVKTDKVISELWSWCSGVETLGKILFVILIIIGIITSIIAGFEPDGTSYYGEVKYKFNFGTFFMNLVDAAICAFIEYCIYHVVALLIGSLASITQHTKATAKLLEYQLSKDEPVDVANGEIGVDNTSSQRFCKICGTEISEDADFCPNCGTYQS
;
A
#
# COMPACT_ATOMS: atom_id res chain seq x y z
N MET A 1 20.42 10.24 -25.27
CA MET A 1 18.99 10.31 -24.93
C MET A 1 18.08 9.48 -25.86
N ALA A 2 18.55 8.97 -27.01
CA ALA A 2 17.73 8.16 -27.93
C ALA A 2 17.41 6.72 -27.44
N ASN A 3 18.12 6.21 -26.43
CA ASN A 3 17.94 4.84 -25.93
C ASN A 3 16.89 4.71 -24.82
N MET A 4 16.32 5.83 -24.33
CA MET A 4 15.37 5.82 -23.21
C MET A 4 13.91 5.58 -23.65
N PHE A 5 13.64 5.66 -24.96
CA PHE A 5 12.30 5.49 -25.54
C PHE A 5 12.09 4.13 -26.22
N LYS A 6 13.12 3.25 -26.25
CA LYS A 6 13.01 1.96 -26.95
C LYS A 6 12.37 0.87 -26.08
N GLU A 7 12.40 1.03 -24.76
CA GLU A 7 11.91 0.05 -23.78
C GLU A 7 10.40 0.13 -23.52
N THR A 8 9.73 1.22 -23.91
CA THR A 8 8.26 1.36 -23.83
C THR A 8 7.50 0.58 -24.90
N SER A 9 8.19 0.01 -25.90
CA SER A 9 7.55 -0.69 -27.03
C SER A 9 7.08 -2.14 -26.74
N LYS A 10 7.30 -2.65 -25.53
CA LYS A 10 6.94 -4.04 -25.14
C LYS A 10 5.94 -4.14 -23.99
N HIS A 11 5.29 -3.05 -23.59
CA HIS A 11 4.24 -3.14 -22.57
C HIS A 11 2.88 -3.43 -23.23
N LYS A 12 2.40 -4.67 -23.08
CA LYS A 12 1.04 -5.06 -23.48
C LYS A 12 0.04 -4.18 -22.70
N SER A 13 -0.85 -3.50 -23.40
CA SER A 13 -1.89 -2.66 -22.77
C SER A 13 -2.80 -3.55 -21.91
N PRO A 14 -3.15 -3.15 -20.68
CA PRO A 14 -3.98 -3.97 -19.78
C PRO A 14 -5.40 -4.09 -20.35
N VAL A 15 -5.90 -5.32 -20.47
CA VAL A 15 -7.18 -5.67 -21.10
C VAL A 15 -8.34 -5.60 -20.09
N SER A 16 -8.07 -5.40 -18.79
CA SER A 16 -9.11 -5.34 -17.77
C SER A 16 -8.74 -4.51 -16.52
N VAL A 17 -9.76 -4.10 -15.77
CA VAL A 17 -9.63 -3.42 -14.46
C VAL A 17 -8.94 -4.32 -13.43
N GLU A 18 -9.08 -5.65 -13.56
CA GLU A 18 -8.48 -6.61 -12.62
C GLU A 18 -6.95 -6.70 -12.74
N ASP A 19 -6.40 -6.53 -13.95
CA ASP A 19 -4.96 -6.44 -14.18
C ASP A 19 -4.35 -5.13 -13.65
N SER A 20 -5.15 -4.08 -13.47
CA SER A 20 -4.71 -2.79 -12.91
C SER A 20 -4.55 -2.81 -11.38
N VAL A 21 -5.18 -3.78 -10.72
CA VAL A 21 -5.18 -3.96 -9.25
C VAL A 21 -4.15 -4.99 -8.81
N LYS A 22 -3.52 -5.74 -9.73
CA LYS A 22 -2.52 -6.74 -9.38
C LYS A 22 -1.35 -6.11 -8.64
N THR A 23 -1.07 -6.64 -7.45
CA THR A 23 0.07 -6.28 -6.63
C THR A 23 1.36 -6.60 -7.38
N ASP A 24 2.10 -5.57 -7.78
CA ASP A 24 3.41 -5.76 -8.38
C ASP A 24 4.44 -6.23 -7.36
N LYS A 25 5.55 -6.78 -7.88
CA LYS A 25 6.70 -7.19 -7.09
C LYS A 25 7.13 -6.12 -6.07
N VAL A 26 7.19 -4.85 -6.48
CA VAL A 26 7.57 -3.74 -5.59
C VAL A 26 6.58 -3.55 -4.44
N ILE A 27 5.27 -3.55 -4.71
CA ILE A 27 4.24 -3.37 -3.69
C ILE A 27 4.25 -4.57 -2.72
N SER A 28 4.42 -5.78 -3.24
CA SER A 28 4.53 -6.99 -2.40
C SER A 28 5.77 -6.97 -1.51
N GLU A 29 6.90 -6.45 -2.02
CA GLU A 29 8.12 -6.28 -1.22
C GLU A 29 7.91 -5.24 -0.12
N LEU A 30 7.28 -4.08 -0.40
CA LEU A 30 6.98 -3.08 0.62
C LEU A 30 6.11 -3.64 1.75
N TRP A 31 5.07 -4.41 1.43
CA TRP A 31 4.23 -5.06 2.44
C TRP A 31 4.99 -6.10 3.25
N SER A 32 5.86 -6.89 2.60
CA SER A 32 6.74 -7.83 3.29
C SER A 32 7.71 -7.12 4.24
N TRP A 33 8.25 -5.96 3.83
CA TRP A 33 9.12 -5.14 4.67
C TRP A 33 8.36 -4.55 5.87
N CYS A 34 7.15 -4.04 5.67
CA CYS A 34 6.28 -3.57 6.76
C CYS A 34 6.09 -4.68 7.82
N SER A 35 5.68 -5.88 7.38
CA SER A 35 5.50 -7.03 8.27
C SER A 35 6.81 -7.48 8.93
N GLY A 36 7.92 -7.43 8.20
CA GLY A 36 9.24 -7.77 8.71
C GLY A 36 9.70 -6.82 9.82
N VAL A 37 9.56 -5.51 9.61
CA VAL A 37 9.91 -4.47 10.59
C VAL A 37 9.04 -4.59 11.84
N GLU A 38 7.74 -4.83 11.71
CA GLU A 38 6.86 -5.01 12.86
C GLU A 38 7.23 -6.24 13.69
N THR A 39 7.55 -7.35 13.02
CA THR A 39 7.97 -8.59 13.69
C THR A 39 9.31 -8.43 14.38
N LEU A 40 10.28 -7.78 13.71
CA LEU A 40 11.58 -7.45 14.28
C LEU A 40 11.44 -6.56 15.51
N GLY A 41 10.58 -5.53 15.45
CA GLY A 41 10.31 -4.63 16.57
C GLY A 41 9.73 -5.36 17.79
N LYS A 42 8.80 -6.31 17.58
CA LYS A 42 8.27 -7.16 18.67
C LYS A 42 9.35 -8.04 19.30
N ILE A 43 10.20 -8.66 18.48
CA ILE A 43 11.29 -9.52 18.97
C ILE A 43 12.31 -8.70 19.77
N LEU A 44 12.76 -7.56 19.23
CA LEU A 44 13.70 -6.68 19.91
C LEU A 44 13.14 -6.14 21.22
N PHE A 45 11.85 -5.78 21.25
CA PHE A 45 11.18 -5.34 22.48
C PHE A 45 11.27 -6.40 23.59
N VAL A 46 10.99 -7.66 23.29
CA VAL A 46 11.08 -8.75 24.27
C VAL A 46 12.53 -8.95 24.74
N ILE A 47 13.50 -8.90 23.82
CA ILE A 47 14.91 -9.03 24.14
C ILE A 47 15.36 -7.90 25.07
N LEU A 48 14.99 -6.65 24.78
CA LEU A 48 15.35 -5.49 25.59
C LEU A 48 14.73 -5.56 27.00
N ILE A 49 13.50 -6.04 27.13
CA ILE A 49 12.88 -6.25 28.45
C ILE A 49 13.66 -7.30 29.26
N ILE A 50 14.05 -8.43 28.65
CA ILE A 50 14.82 -9.48 29.34
C ILE A 50 16.18 -8.93 29.78
N ILE A 51 16.90 -8.25 28.88
CA ILE A 51 18.19 -7.63 29.20
C ILE A 51 18.02 -6.59 30.31
N GLY A 52 17.00 -5.75 30.23
CA GLY A 52 16.68 -4.72 31.24
C GLY A 52 16.42 -5.29 32.62
N ILE A 53 15.72 -6.42 32.71
CA ILE A 53 15.50 -7.12 34.00
C ILE A 53 16.83 -7.61 34.57
N ILE A 54 17.68 -8.25 33.74
CA ILE A 54 18.97 -8.78 34.18
C ILE A 54 19.89 -7.65 34.67
N THR A 55 20.01 -6.56 33.91
CA THR A 55 20.84 -5.40 34.29
C THR A 55 20.33 -4.74 35.56
N SER A 56 19.01 -4.65 35.74
CA SER A 56 18.38 -4.11 36.96
C SER A 56 18.70 -4.96 38.18
N ILE A 57 18.63 -6.30 38.07
CA ILE A 57 18.99 -7.22 39.15
C ILE A 57 20.44 -7.00 39.57
N ILE A 58 21.37 -6.99 38.61
CA ILE A 58 22.80 -6.82 38.89
C ILE A 58 23.05 -5.46 39.57
N ALA A 59 22.47 -4.39 39.06
CA ALA A 59 22.60 -3.05 39.64
C ALA A 59 21.96 -2.92 41.03
N GLY A 60 20.98 -3.77 41.34
CA GLY A 60 20.37 -3.86 42.66
C GLY A 60 21.28 -4.46 43.73
N PHE A 61 22.32 -5.22 43.36
CA PHE A 61 23.27 -5.78 44.32
C PHE A 61 24.49 -4.86 44.44
N GLU A 62 24.55 -4.13 45.55
CA GLU A 62 25.64 -3.20 45.84
C GLU A 62 26.57 -3.81 46.92
N PRO A 63 27.91 -3.69 46.78
CA PRO A 63 28.83 -4.18 47.79
C PRO A 63 28.72 -3.33 49.07
N ASP A 64 28.38 -3.97 50.18
CA ASP A 64 28.22 -3.37 51.51
C ASP A 64 29.58 -3.20 52.19
N GLY A 65 30.41 -2.34 51.60
CA GLY A 65 31.75 -2.01 52.08
C GLY A 65 32.76 -3.16 52.05
N THR A 66 34.04 -2.82 52.17
CA THR A 66 35.11 -3.81 52.35
C THR A 66 35.25 -4.13 53.83
N SER A 67 34.99 -5.37 54.23
CA SER A 67 35.40 -5.83 55.55
C SER A 67 36.93 -5.99 55.58
N TYR A 68 37.56 -5.65 56.71
CA TYR A 68 39.01 -5.79 56.92
C TYR A 68 39.52 -7.25 56.77
N TYR A 69 38.60 -8.22 56.76
CA TYR A 69 38.85 -9.66 56.62
C TYR A 69 38.53 -10.23 55.22
N GLY A 70 38.24 -9.39 54.22
CA GLY A 70 38.13 -9.84 52.82
C GLY A 70 36.80 -10.48 52.42
N GLU A 71 35.82 -10.56 53.32
CA GLU A 71 34.45 -10.93 52.94
C GLU A 71 33.73 -9.71 52.35
N VAL A 72 33.33 -9.82 51.08
CA VAL A 72 32.44 -8.87 50.41
C VAL A 72 31.02 -9.25 50.76
N LYS A 73 30.33 -8.39 51.51
CA LYS A 73 28.88 -8.55 51.76
C LYS A 73 28.14 -7.79 50.68
N TYR A 74 27.06 -8.38 50.15
CA TYR A 74 26.18 -7.70 49.21
C TYR A 74 24.93 -7.25 49.93
N LYS A 75 24.53 -5.99 49.72
CA LYS A 75 23.25 -5.45 50.15
C LYS A 75 22.39 -5.19 48.93
N PHE A 76 21.12 -5.58 49.02
CA PHE A 76 20.17 -5.30 47.97
C PHE A 76 19.61 -3.88 48.12
N ASN A 77 19.86 -3.04 47.11
CA ASN A 77 19.36 -1.68 46.99
C ASN A 77 18.12 -1.68 46.09
N PHE A 78 16.95 -1.77 46.71
CA PHE A 78 15.67 -1.79 45.99
C PHE A 78 15.43 -0.53 45.16
N GLY A 79 15.91 0.63 45.60
CA GLY A 79 15.76 1.90 44.87
C GLY A 79 16.50 1.88 43.53
N THR A 80 17.77 1.49 43.56
CA THR A 80 18.61 1.36 42.34
C THR A 80 18.06 0.28 41.41
N PHE A 81 17.65 -0.87 41.94
CA PHE A 81 16.98 -1.91 41.17
C PHE A 81 15.74 -1.37 40.44
N PHE A 82 14.84 -0.70 41.17
CA PHE A 82 13.57 -0.25 40.63
C PHE A 82 13.73 0.87 39.61
N MET A 83 14.60 1.85 39.86
CA MET A 83 14.85 2.94 38.91
C MET A 83 15.42 2.43 37.59
N ASN A 84 16.39 1.50 37.64
CA ASN A 84 16.94 0.87 36.44
C ASN A 84 15.90 0.02 35.70
N LEU A 85 14.99 -0.64 36.42
CA LEU A 85 13.93 -1.43 35.81
C LEU A 85 12.93 -0.55 35.06
N VAL A 86 12.56 0.58 35.65
CA VAL A 86 11.67 1.56 35.02
C VAL A 86 12.35 2.22 33.82
N ASP A 87 13.61 2.63 33.96
CA ASP A 87 14.40 3.21 32.87
C ASP A 87 14.51 2.25 31.67
N ALA A 88 14.85 0.98 31.93
CA ALA A 88 14.92 -0.04 30.90
C ALA A 88 13.56 -0.30 30.23
N ALA A 89 12.46 -0.30 30.99
CA ALA A 89 11.12 -0.47 30.45
C ALA A 89 10.72 0.71 29.55
N ILE A 90 11.03 1.95 29.94
CA ILE A 90 10.80 3.15 29.13
C ILE A 90 11.63 3.08 27.84
N CYS A 91 12.93 2.76 27.94
CA CYS A 91 13.79 2.60 26.77
C CYS A 91 13.26 1.56 25.79
N ALA A 92 12.88 0.37 26.28
CA ALA A 92 12.30 -0.67 25.44
C ALA A 92 10.99 -0.22 24.77
N PHE A 93 10.13 0.51 25.49
CA PHE A 93 8.89 1.05 24.94
C PHE A 93 9.14 2.08 23.83
N ILE A 94 10.07 3.01 24.03
CA ILE A 94 10.44 4.01 23.02
C ILE A 94 10.97 3.31 21.76
N GLU A 95 11.86 2.33 21.92
CA GLU A 95 12.40 1.54 20.81
C GLU A 95 11.26 0.86 20.03
N TYR A 96 10.33 0.21 20.72
CA TYR A 96 9.16 -0.41 20.10
C TYR A 96 8.31 0.60 19.31
N CYS A 97 8.05 1.78 19.88
CA CYS A 97 7.32 2.84 19.19
C CYS A 97 8.01 3.28 17.91
N ILE A 98 9.35 3.39 17.90
CA ILE A 98 10.11 3.74 16.69
C ILE A 98 9.92 2.68 15.60
N TYR A 99 10.10 1.39 15.93
CA TYR A 99 9.88 0.30 14.96
C TYR A 99 8.44 0.27 14.44
N HIS A 100 7.47 0.52 15.31
CA HIS A 100 6.06 0.57 14.91
C HIS A 100 5.76 1.75 13.97
N VAL A 101 6.27 2.95 14.27
CA VAL A 101 6.13 4.12 13.40
C VAL A 101 6.79 3.88 12.04
N VAL A 102 7.98 3.29 12.00
CA VAL A 102 8.65 2.95 10.74
C VAL A 102 7.83 1.94 9.93
N ALA A 103 7.25 0.91 10.56
CA ALA A 103 6.36 -0.01 9.88
C ALA A 103 5.13 0.69 9.30
N LEU A 104 4.50 1.61 10.05
CA LEU A 104 3.36 2.40 9.58
C LEU A 104 3.72 3.30 8.38
N LEU A 105 4.90 3.91 8.37
CA LEU A 105 5.38 4.73 7.25
C LEU A 105 5.62 3.90 6.00
N ILE A 106 6.18 2.69 6.14
CA ILE A 106 6.36 1.76 5.01
C ILE A 106 5.00 1.30 4.49
N GLY A 107 4.07 0.96 5.38
CA GLY A 107 2.69 0.58 5.00
C GLY A 107 1.93 1.69 4.28
N SER A 108 2.06 2.94 4.73
CA SER A 108 1.43 4.08 4.06
C SER A 108 2.02 4.33 2.68
N LEU A 109 3.34 4.21 2.51
CA LEU A 109 4.02 4.32 1.23
C LEU A 109 3.56 3.22 0.26
N ALA A 110 3.41 1.99 0.74
CA ALA A 110 2.88 0.88 -0.05
C ALA A 110 1.46 1.17 -0.56
N SER A 111 0.60 1.66 0.34
CA SER A 111 -0.78 2.02 0.03
C SER A 111 -0.88 3.14 -1.01
N ILE A 112 -0.14 4.23 -0.82
CA ILE A 112 -0.10 5.35 -1.77
C ILE A 112 0.38 4.86 -3.14
N THR A 113 1.46 4.09 -3.17
CA THR A 113 2.02 3.56 -4.43
C THR A 113 1.02 2.70 -5.18
N GLN A 114 0.29 1.84 -4.47
CA GLN A 114 -0.77 1.02 -5.05
C GLN A 114 -1.90 1.88 -5.64
N HIS A 115 -2.37 2.89 -4.91
CA HIS A 115 -3.41 3.80 -5.38
C HIS A 115 -2.97 4.64 -6.59
N THR A 116 -1.76 5.20 -6.58
CA THR A 116 -1.23 5.97 -7.71
C THR A 116 -1.10 5.11 -8.96
N LYS A 117 -0.61 3.87 -8.82
CA LYS A 117 -0.46 2.96 -9.96
C LYS A 117 -1.79 2.51 -10.54
N ALA A 118 -2.76 2.18 -9.68
CA ALA A 118 -4.11 1.84 -10.11
C ALA A 118 -4.75 2.99 -10.90
N THR A 119 -4.63 4.23 -10.41
CA THR A 119 -5.15 5.43 -11.11
C THR A 119 -4.47 5.65 -12.46
N ALA A 120 -3.15 5.49 -12.56
CA ALA A 120 -2.43 5.64 -13.83
C ALA A 120 -2.87 4.59 -14.87
N LYS A 121 -3.06 3.34 -14.45
CA LYS A 121 -3.53 2.25 -15.33
C LYS A 121 -4.97 2.47 -15.80
N LEU A 122 -5.83 3.00 -14.94
CA LEU A 122 -7.19 3.41 -15.33
C LEU A 122 -7.16 4.56 -16.34
N LEU A 123 -6.27 5.54 -16.16
CA LEU A 123 -6.11 6.66 -17.10
C LEU A 123 -5.63 6.18 -18.48
N GLU A 124 -4.63 5.29 -18.51
CA GLU A 124 -4.14 4.66 -19.75
C GLU A 124 -5.27 3.92 -20.48
N TYR A 125 -6.12 3.18 -19.75
CA TYR A 125 -7.26 2.48 -20.32
C TYR A 125 -8.28 3.46 -20.94
N GLN A 126 -8.63 4.55 -20.26
CA GLN A 126 -9.54 5.56 -20.82
C GLN A 126 -8.96 6.18 -22.10
N LEU A 127 -7.69 6.60 -22.08
CA LEU A 127 -7.03 7.16 -23.26
C LEU A 127 -7.00 6.18 -24.43
N SER A 128 -6.72 4.89 -24.18
CA SER A 128 -6.72 3.87 -25.22
C SER A 128 -8.11 3.57 -25.81
N LYS A 129 -9.18 3.85 -25.05
CA LYS A 129 -10.56 3.70 -25.49
C LYS A 129 -11.05 4.92 -26.29
N ASP A 130 -10.48 6.09 -26.01
CA ASP A 130 -10.82 7.36 -26.66
C ASP A 130 -9.98 7.64 -27.93
N GLU A 131 -8.96 6.81 -28.23
CA GLU A 131 -8.22 6.88 -29.49
C GLU A 131 -9.17 6.48 -30.65
N PRO A 132 -9.44 7.39 -31.62
CA PRO A 132 -10.28 7.04 -32.75
C PRO A 132 -9.58 5.94 -33.52
N VAL A 133 -10.27 4.82 -33.75
CA VAL A 133 -9.85 3.81 -34.72
C VAL A 133 -9.59 4.54 -36.04
N ASP A 134 -8.32 4.66 -36.44
CA ASP A 134 -7.95 5.16 -37.76
C ASP A 134 -8.51 4.19 -38.80
N VAL A 135 -9.71 4.51 -39.29
CA VAL A 135 -10.26 3.96 -40.52
C VAL A 135 -9.43 4.53 -41.67
N ALA A 136 -8.38 3.81 -42.06
CA ALA A 136 -7.81 3.97 -43.38
C ALA A 136 -8.80 3.38 -44.41
N ASN A 137 -9.59 4.24 -45.05
CA ASN A 137 -9.59 4.47 -46.50
C ASN A 137 -10.93 5.08 -46.96
N GLY A 138 -10.86 6.23 -47.65
CA GLY A 138 -11.96 6.76 -48.46
C GLY A 138 -12.44 8.15 -48.04
N GLU A 139 -11.85 9.19 -48.61
CA GLU A 139 -12.52 10.49 -48.78
C GLU A 139 -13.84 10.28 -49.55
N ILE A 140 -14.96 10.82 -49.05
CA ILE A 140 -16.02 11.53 -49.79
C ILE A 140 -16.98 12.16 -48.75
N GLY A 141 -17.13 13.49 -48.83
CA GLY A 141 -18.46 14.13 -48.75
C GLY A 141 -19.05 14.43 -47.38
N VAL A 142 -19.03 15.72 -47.04
CA VAL A 142 -19.90 16.36 -46.03
C VAL A 142 -21.38 16.13 -46.35
N ASP A 143 -22.13 15.60 -45.38
CA ASP A 143 -23.55 15.87 -45.13
C ASP A 143 -23.86 15.48 -43.67
N ASN A 144 -24.27 16.48 -42.87
CA ASN A 144 -24.83 16.29 -41.55
C ASN A 144 -26.35 16.42 -41.66
N THR A 145 -27.13 15.36 -41.84
CA THR A 145 -28.45 15.20 -41.22
C THR A 145 -28.99 13.76 -41.41
N SER A 146 -28.80 12.89 -40.42
CA SER A 146 -29.74 11.78 -40.19
C SER A 146 -30.12 11.81 -38.72
N SER A 147 -31.40 11.98 -38.44
CA SER A 147 -31.91 12.10 -37.07
C SER A 147 -32.07 10.69 -36.53
N GLN A 148 -30.99 10.10 -36.02
CA GLN A 148 -31.04 8.80 -35.37
C GLN A 148 -32.13 8.81 -34.29
N ARG A 149 -33.20 8.03 -34.53
CA ARG A 149 -34.36 7.94 -33.65
C ARG A 149 -34.07 6.86 -32.60
N PHE A 150 -34.33 7.17 -31.34
CA PHE A 150 -34.17 6.22 -30.24
C PHE A 150 -35.52 5.85 -29.65
N CYS A 151 -35.65 4.59 -29.23
CA CYS A 151 -36.84 4.13 -28.53
C CYS A 151 -37.02 4.90 -27.22
N LYS A 152 -38.19 5.51 -27.01
CA LYS A 152 -38.51 6.28 -25.79
C LYS A 152 -38.50 5.45 -24.49
N ILE A 153 -38.52 4.11 -24.60
CA ILE A 153 -38.61 3.19 -23.45
C ILE A 153 -37.28 2.50 -23.17
N CYS A 154 -36.67 1.86 -24.17
CA CYS A 154 -35.47 1.04 -23.95
C CYS A 154 -34.18 1.70 -24.47
N GLY A 155 -34.26 2.86 -25.12
CA GLY A 155 -33.11 3.58 -25.65
C GLY A 155 -32.40 2.90 -26.83
N THR A 156 -32.98 1.82 -27.38
CA THR A 156 -32.45 1.16 -28.58
C THR A 156 -32.63 2.06 -29.79
N GLU A 157 -31.60 2.17 -30.61
CA GLU A 157 -31.66 2.87 -31.90
C GLU A 157 -32.67 2.18 -32.81
N ILE A 158 -33.55 2.98 -33.40
CA ILE A 158 -34.62 2.52 -34.29
C ILE A 158 -34.52 3.30 -35.61
N SER A 159 -34.81 2.60 -36.70
CA SER A 159 -34.95 3.25 -38.02
C SER A 159 -36.03 4.34 -37.96
N GLU A 160 -35.84 5.42 -38.72
CA GLU A 160 -36.80 6.53 -38.78
C GLU A 160 -38.22 6.05 -39.16
N ASP A 161 -38.33 4.98 -39.96
CA ASP A 161 -39.58 4.39 -40.44
C ASP A 161 -40.15 3.26 -39.56
N ALA A 162 -39.53 2.97 -38.41
CA ALA A 162 -39.96 1.86 -37.55
C ALA A 162 -41.14 2.26 -36.65
N ASP A 163 -42.34 1.75 -36.96
CA ASP A 163 -43.53 1.90 -36.11
C ASP A 163 -43.38 1.19 -34.76
N PHE A 164 -42.61 0.09 -34.71
CA PHE A 164 -42.40 -0.70 -33.50
C PHE A 164 -40.92 -0.89 -33.21
N CYS A 165 -40.54 -0.80 -31.93
CA CYS A 165 -39.18 -1.10 -31.52
C CYS A 165 -38.89 -2.61 -31.63
N PRO A 166 -37.83 -3.05 -32.33
CA PRO A 166 -37.50 -4.47 -32.47
C PRO A 166 -37.04 -5.12 -31.15
N ASN A 167 -36.62 -4.30 -30.17
CA ASN A 167 -36.12 -4.81 -28.89
C ASN A 167 -37.24 -4.96 -27.84
N CYS A 168 -38.12 -3.97 -27.70
CA CYS A 168 -39.16 -3.98 -26.67
C CYS A 168 -40.59 -4.13 -27.21
N GLY A 169 -40.78 -4.18 -28.53
CA GLY A 169 -42.09 -4.34 -29.16
C GLY A 169 -43.06 -3.16 -28.99
N THR A 170 -42.61 -2.04 -28.41
CA THR A 170 -43.49 -0.89 -28.15
C THR A 170 -43.59 0.04 -29.35
N TYR A 171 -44.79 0.51 -29.64
CA TYR A 171 -45.10 1.48 -30.71
C TYR A 171 -44.39 2.82 -30.49
N GLN A 172 -43.82 3.39 -31.56
CA GLN A 172 -43.05 4.63 -31.55
C GLN A 172 -43.79 5.68 -32.41
N SER A 173 -44.60 6.53 -31.76
CA SER A 173 -45.21 7.72 -32.39
C SER A 173 -44.26 8.91 -32.36
#